data_AF-A0A519F1U0-F1
#
_entry.id   AF-A0A519F1U0-F1
#
_cell.length_a   1.000
_cell.length_b   1.000
_cell.length_c   1.000
_cell.angle_alpha   90.00
_cell.angle_beta   90.00
_cell.angle_gamma   90.00
#
_symmetry.space_group_name_H-M   'P 1'
#
loop_
_entity.id
_entity.type
_entity.pdbx_description
1 polymer ?
#
loop_
_entity_poly.entity_id
_entity_poly.type
_entity_poly.pdbx_seq_one_letter_code
_entity_poly.pdbx_strand_id
1 'polypeptide(L)'
;MVKADPARGDLRIRRHGFNQRIAMLLGPDGERYLLPVLTKIRVLEMNDRGLLISGYEVYPPRGTKGSGPVFLQTWWCLLREGPEVAPASVARAQAMARSRAAAEIGRTMTMHDRRRR
;
A
#
# COMPACT_ATOMS: atom_id res chain seq x y z
N MET A 1 29.12 5.62 14.71
CA MET A 1 28.04 6.06 13.80
C MET A 1 27.70 4.89 12.88
N VAL A 2 26.49 4.35 12.93
CA VAL A 2 26.07 3.25 12.05
C VAL A 2 25.76 3.84 10.68
N LYS A 3 26.58 3.54 9.68
CA LYS A 3 26.32 3.85 8.27
C LYS A 3 25.72 2.61 7.63
N ALA A 4 24.40 2.58 7.47
CA ALA A 4 23.74 1.66 6.55
C ALA A 4 23.41 2.44 5.27
N ASP A 5 23.70 1.88 4.10
CA ASP A 5 23.20 2.46 2.85
C ASP A 5 21.67 2.33 2.84
N PRO A 6 20.91 3.43 2.68
CA PRO A 6 19.45 3.35 2.65
C PRO A 6 19.00 2.53 1.44
N ALA A 7 18.03 1.64 1.64
CA ALA A 7 17.35 0.97 0.54
C ALA A 7 16.57 1.99 -0.29
N ARG A 8 16.69 1.91 -1.61
CA ARG A 8 16.07 2.85 -2.56
C ARG A 8 15.14 2.09 -3.50
N GLY A 9 13.88 2.49 -3.55
CA GLY A 9 12.86 1.86 -4.39
C GLY A 9 11.50 2.50 -4.22
N ASP A 10 10.47 1.83 -4.72
CA ASP A 10 9.10 2.34 -4.71
C ASP A 10 8.36 1.84 -3.47
N LEU A 11 8.02 2.78 -2.57
CA LEU A 11 7.19 2.47 -1.42
C LEU A 11 5.72 2.33 -1.84
N ARG A 12 5.16 1.13 -1.69
CA ARG A 12 3.73 0.87 -1.92
C ARG A 12 3.03 0.51 -0.62
N ILE A 13 1.97 1.25 -0.30
CA ILE A 13 1.08 0.97 0.83
C ILE A 13 -0.26 0.50 0.30
N ARG A 14 -0.71 -0.69 0.75
CA ARG A 14 -2.03 -1.25 0.37
C ARG A 14 -2.82 -1.69 1.60
N ARG A 15 -4.14 -1.67 1.47
CA ARG A 15 -5.04 -2.29 2.46
C ARG A 15 -4.92 -3.82 2.36
N HIS A 16 -4.98 -4.50 3.49
CA HIS A 16 -4.92 -5.96 3.56
C HIS A 16 -5.90 -6.45 4.64
N GLY A 17 -7.11 -6.85 4.24
CA GLY A 17 -8.16 -7.21 5.19
C GLY A 17 -8.78 -6.01 5.92
N PHE A 18 -9.49 -6.29 7.02
CA PHE A 18 -10.23 -5.27 7.77
C PHE A 18 -9.27 -4.38 8.57
N ASN A 19 -9.22 -3.09 8.20
CA ASN A 19 -8.43 -2.04 8.88
C ASN A 19 -6.92 -2.26 8.99
N GLN A 20 -6.33 -3.22 8.27
CA GLN A 20 -4.90 -3.39 8.23
C GLN A 20 -4.32 -2.86 6.92
N ARG A 21 -3.10 -2.34 7.01
CA ARG A 21 -2.30 -1.89 5.86
C ARG A 21 -0.97 -2.63 5.89
N ILE A 22 -0.41 -2.83 4.71
CA ILE A 22 0.95 -3.37 4.54
C ILE A 22 1.79 -2.40 3.72
N ALA A 23 3.07 -2.29 4.06
CA ALA A 23 4.05 -1.49 3.32
C ALA A 23 5.09 -2.42 2.68
N MET A 24 5.43 -2.12 1.44
CA MET A 24 6.39 -2.86 0.64
C MET A 24 7.32 -1.87 -0.03
N LEU A 25 8.63 -2.10 0.04
CA LEU A 25 9.60 -1.37 -0.75
C LEU A 25 9.99 -2.24 -1.95
N LEU A 26 9.63 -1.81 -3.15
CA LEU A 26 9.82 -2.57 -4.37
C LEU A 26 11.02 -2.07 -5.16
N GLY A 27 11.69 -3.01 -5.84
CA GLY A 27 12.73 -2.68 -6.80
C GLY A 27 12.18 -2.03 -8.07
N PRO A 28 13.06 -1.63 -8.99
CA PRO A 28 12.67 -1.03 -10.27
C PRO A 28 11.76 -1.92 -11.14
N ASP A 29 11.79 -3.23 -10.92
CA ASP A 29 10.94 -4.22 -11.59
C ASP A 29 9.49 -4.20 -11.10
N GLY A 30 9.21 -3.56 -9.95
CA GLY A 30 7.89 -3.53 -9.33
C GLY A 30 7.44 -4.86 -8.71
N GLU A 31 8.28 -5.89 -8.72
CA GLU A 31 7.96 -7.25 -8.27
C GLU A 31 8.81 -7.67 -7.07
N ARG A 32 10.11 -7.31 -7.08
CA ARG A 32 11.03 -7.73 -6.04
C ARG A 32 10.91 -6.85 -4.81
N TYR A 33 10.70 -7.47 -3.65
CA TYR A 33 10.83 -6.79 -2.36
C TYR A 33 12.31 -6.52 -2.04
N LEU A 34 12.65 -5.26 -1.79
CA LEU A 34 13.99 -4.83 -1.37
C LEU A 34 14.20 -4.94 0.15
N LEU A 35 13.11 -4.82 0.91
CA LEU A 35 13.07 -5.03 2.35
C LEU A 35 11.91 -5.98 2.68
N PRO A 36 11.98 -6.72 3.80
CA PRO A 36 10.86 -7.53 4.25
C PRO A 36 9.59 -6.69 4.46
N VAL A 37 8.43 -7.31 4.21
CA VAL A 37 7.14 -6.61 4.23
C VAL A 37 6.77 -6.21 5.65
N LEU A 38 6.33 -4.96 5.84
CA LEU A 38 5.70 -4.53 7.08
C LEU A 38 4.20 -4.75 7.02
N THR A 39 3.65 -5.34 8.08
CA THR A 39 2.22 -5.55 8.27
C THR A 39 1.67 -4.72 9.42
N LYS A 40 0.34 -4.54 9.44
CA LYS A 40 -0.38 -3.72 10.43
C LYS A 40 0.22 -2.32 10.59
N ILE A 41 0.65 -1.74 9.48
CA ILE A 41 1.39 -0.48 9.52
C ILE A 41 0.51 0.66 10.04
N ARG A 42 1.16 1.58 10.77
CA ARG A 42 0.61 2.86 11.19
C ARG A 42 1.52 3.97 10.65
N VAL A 43 0.89 5.03 10.15
CA VAL A 43 1.60 6.28 9.86
C VAL A 43 1.75 7.02 11.18
N LEU A 44 2.98 7.30 11.56
CA LEU A 44 3.29 8.06 12.77
C LEU A 44 3.40 9.56 12.45
N GLU A 45 4.06 9.88 11.34
CA GLU A 45 4.26 11.26 10.90
C GLU A 45 4.37 11.30 9.36
N MET A 46 3.92 12.39 8.76
CA MET A 46 4.08 12.67 7.34
C MET A 46 4.28 14.17 7.15
N ASN A 47 5.32 14.53 6.41
CA ASN A 47 5.63 15.91 6.06
C ASN A 47 6.09 16.01 4.60
N ASP A 48 6.59 17.19 4.22
CA ASP A 48 7.11 17.50 2.89
C ASP A 48 8.34 16.66 2.51
N ARG A 49 9.16 16.26 3.49
CA ARG A 49 10.39 15.50 3.28
C ARG A 49 10.17 14.00 3.24
N GLY A 50 9.08 13.51 3.82
CA GLY A 50 8.92 12.08 3.98
C GLY A 50 7.79 11.61 4.87
N LEU A 51 7.91 10.34 5.22
CA LEU A 51 6.91 9.55 5.92
C LEU A 51 7.60 8.66 6.96
N LEU A 52 7.08 8.68 8.18
CA LEU A 52 7.48 7.77 9.25
C LEU A 52 6.37 6.74 9.46
N ILE A 53 6.70 5.46 9.25
CA ILE A 53 5.77 4.34 9.48
C ILE A 53 6.33 3.36 10.50
N SER A 54 5.45 2.77 11.29
CA SER A 54 5.78 1.64 12.17
C SER A 54 4.86 0.47 11.89
N GLY A 55 5.39 -0.75 12.00
CA GLY A 55 4.64 -1.98 11.75
C GLY A 55 5.44 -3.22 12.11
N TYR A 56 4.89 -4.38 11.82
CA TYR A 56 5.53 -5.67 12.09
C TYR A 56 6.15 -6.22 10.82
N GLU A 57 7.47 -6.35 10.82
CA GLU A 57 8.23 -7.07 9.82
C GLU A 57 7.93 -8.56 9.94
N VAL A 58 7.52 -9.19 8.85
CA VAL A 58 7.14 -10.60 8.85
C VAL A 58 8.12 -11.39 8.01
N TYR A 59 8.79 -12.36 8.65
CA TYR A 59 9.60 -13.34 7.92
C TYR A 59 8.73 -14.54 7.54
N PRO A 60 8.91 -15.11 6.33
CA PRO A 60 8.28 -16.36 5.99
C PRO A 60 8.76 -17.47 6.94
N PRO A 61 7.86 -18.38 7.38
CA PRO A 61 8.24 -19.49 8.23
C PRO A 61 9.23 -20.41 7.50
N ARG A 62 10.27 -20.86 8.21
CA ARG A 62 11.18 -21.91 7.70
C ARG A 62 10.52 -23.27 7.95
N GLY A 63 9.71 -23.75 7.00
CA GLY A 63 9.01 -25.04 7.10
C GLY A 63 7.55 -24.95 7.61
N THR A 64 6.79 -26.03 7.40
CA THR A 64 5.32 -26.15 7.48
C THR A 64 4.59 -25.39 8.59
N LYS A 65 3.48 -24.74 8.18
CA LYS A 65 2.32 -24.21 8.93
C LYS A 65 2.64 -23.49 10.25
N GLY A 66 2.81 -22.17 10.17
CA GLY A 66 2.89 -21.27 11.33
C GLY A 66 3.15 -19.82 10.90
N SER A 67 3.00 -18.87 11.84
CA SER A 67 3.52 -17.52 11.65
C SER A 67 5.03 -17.55 11.84
N GLY A 68 5.80 -17.03 10.89
CA GLY A 68 7.23 -16.79 11.11
C GLY A 68 7.46 -15.70 12.16
N PRO A 69 8.72 -15.46 12.56
CA PRO A 69 9.03 -14.45 13.55
C PRO A 69 8.61 -13.07 13.05
N VAL A 70 8.12 -12.25 13.98
CA VAL A 70 7.69 -10.88 13.72
C VAL A 70 8.49 -9.90 14.56
N PHE A 71 8.93 -8.82 13.94
CA PHE A 71 9.74 -7.79 14.62
C PHE A 71 9.08 -6.44 14.44
N LEU A 72 9.01 -5.65 15.51
CA LEU A 72 8.53 -4.28 15.41
C LEU A 72 9.61 -3.45 14.71
N GLN A 73 9.24 -2.81 13.62
CA GLN A 73 10.12 -1.93 12.85
C GLN A 73 9.51 -0.55 12.69
N THR A 74 10.38 0.42 12.53
CA THR A 74 10.02 1.78 12.14
C THR A 74 10.86 2.16 10.93
N TRP A 75 10.22 2.55 9.84
CA TRP A 75 10.90 3.00 8.62
C TRP A 75 10.81 4.51 8.50
N TRP A 76 11.97 5.14 8.32
CA TRP A 76 12.09 6.52 7.92
C TRP A 76 12.18 6.58 6.39
N CYS A 77 11.06 6.90 5.75
CA CYS A 77 10.98 6.98 4.30
C CYS A 77 11.21 8.43 3.88
N LEU A 78 12.32 8.69 3.19
CA LEU A 78 12.57 9.98 2.55
C LEU A 78 12.00 9.94 1.13
N LEU A 79 11.23 10.97 0.77
CA LEU A 79 10.85 11.15 -0.62
C LEU A 79 12.10 11.58 -1.38
N ARG A 80 12.47 10.81 -2.40
CA ARG A 80 13.45 11.29 -3.37
C ARG A 80 12.79 12.46 -4.09
N GLU A 81 13.51 13.57 -4.28
CA GLU A 81 13.11 14.61 -5.23
C GLU A 81 13.00 13.94 -6.61
N GLY A 82 11.78 13.56 -6.96
CA GLY A 82 11.35 12.92 -8.19
C GLY A 82 10.15 13.70 -8.71
N PRO A 83 9.82 13.56 -10.01
CA PRO A 83 8.93 14.50 -10.70
C PRO A 83 7.65 14.67 -9.89
N GLU A 84 7.30 15.93 -9.66
CA GLU A 84 6.10 16.38 -8.95
C GLU A 84 4.97 15.40 -9.23
N VAL A 85 4.59 14.60 -8.23
CA VAL A 85 3.39 13.77 -8.33
C VAL A 85 2.27 14.78 -8.49
N ALA A 86 1.82 14.97 -9.73
CA ALA A 86 0.77 15.92 -10.06
C ALA A 86 -0.34 15.71 -9.01
N PRO A 87 -0.71 16.78 -8.26
CA PRO A 87 -1.58 16.64 -7.11
C PRO A 87 -2.80 15.83 -7.55
N ALA A 88 -3.16 14.81 -6.77
CA ALA A 88 -4.29 13.94 -7.10
C ALA A 88 -5.50 14.84 -7.39
N SER A 89 -5.84 15.00 -8.67
CA SER A 89 -6.77 16.07 -9.02
C SER A 89 -8.13 15.69 -8.45
N VAL A 90 -8.73 16.60 -7.70
CA VAL A 90 -10.08 16.41 -7.15
C VAL A 90 -11.05 15.98 -8.26
N ALA A 91 -10.86 16.54 -9.46
CA ALA A 91 -11.56 16.14 -10.68
C ALA A 91 -11.38 14.66 -11.06
N ARG A 92 -10.16 14.12 -11.00
CA ARG A 92 -9.87 12.69 -11.29
C ARG A 92 -10.43 11.76 -10.22
N ALA A 93 -10.36 12.16 -8.95
CA ALA A 93 -10.96 11.42 -7.84
C ALA A 93 -12.50 11.35 -7.97
N GLN A 94 -13.14 12.49 -8.29
CA GLN A 94 -14.56 12.57 -8.56
C GLN A 94 -14.97 11.80 -9.83
N ALA A 95 -14.15 11.82 -10.89
CA ALA A 95 -14.38 11.02 -12.09
C ALA A 95 -14.37 9.51 -11.80
N MET A 96 -13.40 9.03 -11.00
CA MET A 96 -13.39 7.63 -10.56
C MET A 96 -14.60 7.27 -9.68
N ALA A 97 -15.01 8.17 -8.78
CA ALA A 97 -16.19 7.95 -7.94
C ALA A 97 -17.47 7.83 -8.80
N ARG A 98 -17.63 8.70 -9.81
CA ARG A 98 -18.75 8.64 -10.76
C ARG A 98 -18.75 7.35 -11.59
N SER A 99 -17.57 6.94 -12.08
CA SER A 99 -17.42 5.68 -12.83
C SER A 99 -17.83 4.47 -11.98
N ARG A 100 -17.44 4.44 -10.69
CA ARG A 100 -17.85 3.37 -9.76
C ARG A 100 -19.36 3.36 -9.50
N ALA A 101 -19.97 4.53 -9.32
CA ALA A 101 -21.42 4.64 -9.13
C ALA A 101 -22.18 4.15 -10.37
N ALA A 102 -21.74 4.52 -11.57
CA ALA A 102 -22.33 4.06 -12.82
C ALA A 102 -22.20 2.54 -13.01
N ALA A 103 -21.05 1.96 -12.64
CA ALA A 103 -20.84 0.52 -12.68
C ALA A 103 -21.78 -0.23 -11.71
N GLU A 104 -22.02 0.33 -10.52
CA GLU A 104 -22.94 -0.25 -9.53
C GLU A 104 -24.41 -0.17 -9.99
N ILE A 105 -24.80 0.95 -10.63
CA ILE A 105 -26.13 1.09 -11.26
C ILE A 105 -26.29 0.06 -12.40
N GLY A 106 -25.30 -0.05 -13.29
CA GLY A 106 -25.32 -1.06 -14.35
C GLY A 106 -25.49 -2.47 -13.81
N ARG A 107 -24.75 -2.81 -12.74
CA ARG A 107 -24.83 -4.11 -12.04
C ARG A 107 -26.22 -4.41 -11.47
N THR A 108 -26.85 -3.41 -10.84
CA THR A 108 -28.19 -3.59 -10.26
C THR A 108 -29.28 -3.66 -11.33
N MET A 109 -29.13 -2.93 -12.44
CA MET A 109 -30.03 -3.04 -13.61
C MET A 109 -29.95 -4.42 -14.28
N THR A 110 -28.75 -5.00 -14.43
CA THR A 110 -28.61 -6.36 -15.00
C THR A 110 -29.22 -7.45 -14.12
N MET A 111 -29.28 -7.23 -12.79
CA MET A 111 -29.97 -8.14 -11.87
C MET A 111 -31.50 -8.05 -11.98
N HIS A 112 -32.05 -6.88 -12.27
CA HIS A 112 -33.50 -6.70 -12.37
C HIS A 112 -34.09 -7.35 -13.62
N ASP A 113 -33.35 -7.32 -14.73
CA ASP A 113 -33.77 -7.89 -16.02
C ASP A 113 -33.86 -9.42 -15.98
N ARG A 114 -33.02 -10.06 -15.15
CA ARG A 114 -33.06 -11.52 -14.90
C ARG A 114 -34.26 -11.99 -14.08
N ARG A 115 -34.97 -11.09 -13.39
CA ARG A 115 -36.09 -11.44 -12.48
C ARG A 115 -37.47 -11.34 -13.15
N ARG A 116 -37.53 -10.85 -14.39
CA ARG A 116 -38.78 -10.64 -15.16
C ARG A 116 -38.93 -11.60 -16.36
N ARG A 117 -38.09 -12.62 -16.48
CA ARG A 117 -38.26 -13.73 -17.43
C ARG A 117 -38.67 -14.99 -16.70
#